data_AF-A0A814TMA6-F1
#
_entry.id   AF-A0A814TMA6-F1
#
_cell.length_a   1.000
_cell.length_b   1.000
_cell.length_c   1.000
_cell.angle_alpha   90.00
_cell.angle_beta   90.00
_cell.angle_gamma   90.00
#
_symmetry.space_group_name_H-M   'P 1'
#
loop_
_entity.id
_entity.type
_entity.pdbx_description
1 polymer ?
#
loop_
_entity_poly.entity_id
_entity_poly.type
_entity_poly.pdbx_seq_one_letter_code
_entity_poly.pdbx_strand_id
1 'polypeptide(L)'
;CIDPSEPFQCPHTEKCIALQFICDGHPDDCPGNLDENEETCIAAKRPAKENIEKLLHAEYVLQGTKLFKFLFGYKLGQSIKENKMFWLDALASAFSVAKTIQSFAEKLGMSTEDLNHFQHVMVMIHSGHLEEIPFYAQDAVTQGLASLVENLYESGFMDQ
;
A
#
# COMPACT_ATOMS: atom_id res chain seq x y z
N CYS A 1 -15.39 -15.96 -0.32
CA CYS A 1 -16.70 -16.07 -1.02
C CYS A 1 -16.49 -16.63 -2.41
N ILE A 2 -17.35 -17.53 -2.89
CA ILE A 2 -17.20 -18.18 -4.21
C ILE A 2 -18.16 -17.57 -5.24
N ASP A 3 -19.23 -16.92 -4.77
CA ASP A 3 -20.20 -16.27 -5.63
C ASP A 3 -19.62 -14.96 -6.21
N PRO A 4 -19.54 -14.82 -7.54
CA PRO A 4 -19.12 -13.57 -8.18
C PRO A 4 -20.00 -12.35 -7.84
N SER A 5 -21.28 -12.52 -7.47
CA SER A 5 -22.13 -11.39 -7.07
C SER A 5 -21.85 -10.89 -5.66
N GLU A 6 -21.27 -11.73 -4.80
CA GLU A 6 -20.95 -11.40 -3.41
C GLU A 6 -19.49 -11.79 -3.09
N PRO A 7 -18.50 -11.15 -3.75
CA PRO A 7 -17.12 -11.62 -3.66
C PRO A 7 -16.41 -11.21 -2.36
N PHE A 8 -16.93 -10.24 -1.61
CA PHE A 8 -16.29 -9.72 -0.40
C PHE A 8 -16.75 -10.46 0.83
N GLN A 9 -15.80 -11.00 1.60
CA GLN A 9 -16.08 -11.64 2.88
C GLN A 9 -15.91 -10.65 4.02
N CYS A 10 -16.98 -10.45 4.79
CA CYS A 10 -16.96 -9.62 5.98
C CYS A 10 -15.91 -10.14 6.99
N PRO A 11 -15.03 -9.27 7.54
CA PRO A 11 -13.93 -9.73 8.38
C PRO A 11 -14.40 -10.55 9.59
N HIS A 12 -13.70 -11.65 9.89
CA HIS A 12 -14.01 -12.58 10.99
C HIS A 12 -15.39 -13.28 10.91
N THR A 13 -16.03 -13.28 9.74
CA THR A 13 -17.33 -13.92 9.54
C THR A 13 -17.34 -14.71 8.25
N GLU A 14 -18.38 -15.53 8.05
CA GLU A 14 -18.64 -16.21 6.78
C GLU A 14 -19.62 -15.41 5.89
N LYS A 15 -20.06 -14.21 6.31
CA LYS A 15 -20.98 -13.38 5.53
C LYS A 15 -20.23 -12.83 4.31
N CYS A 16 -20.87 -12.97 3.16
CA CYS A 16 -20.41 -12.46 1.88
C CYS A 16 -21.34 -11.35 1.43
N ILE A 17 -20.78 -10.28 0.87
CA ILE A 17 -21.55 -9.14 0.34
C ILE A 17 -21.02 -8.73 -1.04
N ALA A 18 -21.87 -8.05 -1.79
CA ALA A 18 -21.49 -7.40 -3.04
C ALA A 18 -20.55 -6.22 -2.76
N LEU A 19 -19.60 -5.94 -3.66
CA LEU A 19 -18.68 -4.81 -3.51
C LEU A 19 -19.39 -3.45 -3.44
N GLN A 20 -20.60 -3.35 -3.99
CA GLN A 20 -21.41 -2.13 -3.94
C GLN A 20 -21.92 -1.78 -2.54
N PHE A 21 -21.89 -2.74 -1.59
CA PHE A 21 -22.28 -2.54 -0.19
C PHE A 21 -21.08 -2.24 0.72
N ILE A 22 -19.94 -1.90 0.13
CA ILE A 22 -18.75 -1.47 0.88
C ILE A 22 -18.67 0.04 0.77
N CYS A 23 -18.77 0.73 1.91
CA CYS A 23 -18.67 2.19 1.98
C CYS A 23 -19.76 2.91 1.20
N ASP A 24 -20.96 2.34 1.24
CA ASP A 24 -22.17 2.88 0.60
C ASP A 24 -22.99 3.73 1.58
N GLY A 25 -22.59 3.78 2.85
CA GLY A 25 -23.25 4.55 3.90
C GLY A 25 -24.45 3.83 4.52
N HIS A 26 -24.70 2.57 4.16
CA HIS A 26 -25.70 1.73 4.78
C HIS A 26 -25.05 0.84 5.84
N PRO A 27 -25.41 0.99 7.14
CA PRO A 27 -24.84 0.14 8.16
C PRO A 27 -25.44 -1.27 8.15
N ASP A 28 -24.69 -2.22 8.71
CA ASP A 28 -25.05 -3.63 8.95
C ASP A 28 -24.92 -4.59 7.74
N ASP A 29 -24.31 -4.16 6.63
CA ASP A 29 -23.93 -5.07 5.55
C ASP A 29 -22.82 -6.04 5.99
N CYS A 30 -21.91 -5.62 6.88
CA CYS A 30 -21.11 -6.54 7.69
C CYS A 30 -21.45 -6.46 9.19
N PRO A 31 -21.38 -7.59 9.93
CA PRO A 31 -21.54 -7.57 11.37
C PRO A 31 -20.54 -6.61 12.03
N GLY A 32 -21.06 -5.70 12.86
CA GLY A 32 -20.24 -4.68 13.52
C GLY A 32 -19.85 -3.51 12.62
N ASN A 33 -20.55 -3.30 11.51
CA ASN A 33 -20.36 -2.17 10.60
C ASN A 33 -18.93 -2.10 10.01
N LEU A 34 -18.35 -3.28 9.73
CA LEU A 34 -16.97 -3.41 9.26
C LEU A 34 -16.80 -3.08 7.78
N ASP A 35 -17.89 -3.14 7.03
CA ASP A 35 -18.09 -2.64 5.67
C ASP A 35 -17.89 -1.12 5.59
N GLU A 36 -18.34 -0.39 6.61
CA GLU A 36 -18.27 1.08 6.69
C GLU A 36 -17.09 1.58 7.54
N ASN A 37 -16.21 0.68 7.99
CA ASN A 37 -15.06 1.09 8.77
C ASN A 37 -14.03 1.80 7.87
N GLU A 38 -13.26 2.72 8.46
CA GLU A 38 -12.35 3.58 7.70
C GLU A 38 -11.29 2.78 6.92
N GLU A 39 -10.70 1.73 7.52
CA GLU A 39 -9.66 0.91 6.87
C GLU A 39 -10.21 0.13 5.66
N THR A 40 -11.44 -0.41 5.77
CA THR A 40 -12.15 -1.09 4.69
C THR A 40 -12.41 -0.13 3.54
N CYS A 41 -12.84 1.09 3.84
CA CYS A 41 -13.11 2.11 2.82
C CYS A 41 -11.85 2.62 2.13
N ILE A 42 -10.75 2.69 2.85
CA ILE A 42 -9.45 3.00 2.25
C ILE A 42 -9.03 1.84 1.33
N ALA A 43 -9.11 0.60 1.81
CA ALA A 43 -8.74 -0.58 1.03
C ALA A 43 -9.58 -0.75 -0.24
N ALA A 44 -10.88 -0.40 -0.19
CA ALA A 44 -11.77 -0.44 -1.36
C ALA A 44 -11.35 0.49 -2.49
N LYS A 45 -10.62 1.57 -2.19
CA LYS A 45 -10.11 2.56 -3.16
C LYS A 45 -8.69 2.25 -3.66
N ARG A 46 -8.07 1.17 -3.18
CA ARG A 46 -6.67 0.85 -3.46
C ARG A 46 -6.52 -0.52 -4.11
N PRO A 47 -5.37 -0.80 -4.74
CA PRO A 47 -5.09 -2.15 -5.22
C PRO A 47 -5.16 -3.16 -4.07
N ALA A 48 -5.70 -4.35 -4.34
CA ALA A 48 -5.77 -5.42 -3.35
C ALA A 48 -4.39 -5.71 -2.74
N LYS A 49 -4.35 -6.01 -1.43
CA LYS A 49 -3.12 -6.29 -0.68
C LYS A 49 -2.24 -7.32 -1.42
N GLU A 50 -2.84 -8.38 -1.95
CA GLU A 50 -2.14 -9.45 -2.66
C GLU A 50 -1.48 -8.97 -3.96
N ASN A 51 -2.06 -7.97 -4.63
CA ASN A 51 -1.48 -7.37 -5.83
C ASN A 51 -0.30 -6.46 -5.47
N ILE A 52 -0.42 -5.70 -4.38
CA ILE A 52 0.67 -4.88 -3.86
C ILE A 52 1.83 -5.79 -3.41
N GLU A 53 1.54 -6.85 -2.66
CA GLU A 53 2.55 -7.82 -2.22
C GLU A 53 3.28 -8.45 -3.41
N LYS A 54 2.55 -8.90 -4.44
CA LYS A 54 3.16 -9.43 -5.68
C LYS A 54 4.08 -8.42 -6.36
N LEU A 55 3.66 -7.15 -6.45
CA LEU A 55 4.49 -6.07 -6.99
C LEU A 55 5.77 -5.92 -6.16
N LEU A 56 5.66 -5.77 -4.84
CA LEU A 56 6.82 -5.61 -3.96
C LEU A 56 7.77 -6.82 -4.03
N HIS A 57 7.22 -8.03 -4.15
CA HIS A 57 8.02 -9.24 -4.35
C HIS A 57 8.77 -9.23 -5.68
N ALA A 58 8.12 -8.84 -6.78
CA ALA A 58 8.75 -8.72 -8.08
C ALA A 58 9.89 -7.69 -8.05
N GLU A 59 9.64 -6.52 -7.47
CA GLU A 59 10.65 -5.47 -7.33
C GLU A 59 11.83 -5.90 -6.45
N TYR A 60 11.57 -6.64 -5.39
CA TYR A 60 12.64 -7.22 -4.56
C TYR A 60 13.49 -8.23 -5.34
N VAL A 61 12.89 -9.05 -6.20
CA VAL A 61 13.64 -10.00 -7.02
C VAL A 61 14.55 -9.28 -8.02
N LEU A 62 14.09 -8.17 -8.61
CA LEU A 62 14.84 -7.42 -9.61
C LEU A 62 15.93 -6.54 -9.00
N GLN A 63 15.59 -5.79 -7.94
CA GLN A 63 16.46 -4.73 -7.39
C GLN A 63 17.10 -5.09 -6.05
N GLY A 64 16.63 -6.15 -5.41
CA GLY A 64 17.01 -6.50 -4.04
C GLY A 64 16.69 -5.38 -3.05
N THR A 65 17.47 -5.31 -1.98
CA THR A 65 17.27 -4.30 -0.91
C THR A 65 17.65 -2.87 -1.31
N LYS A 66 18.30 -2.66 -2.48
CA LYS A 66 18.73 -1.32 -2.89
C LYS A 66 17.55 -0.40 -3.14
N LEU A 67 16.53 -0.88 -3.85
CA LEU A 67 15.31 -0.13 -4.09
C LEU A 67 14.62 0.24 -2.78
N PHE A 68 14.42 -0.73 -1.88
CA PHE A 68 13.73 -0.49 -0.61
C PHE A 68 14.50 0.45 0.32
N LYS A 69 15.83 0.42 0.29
CA LYS A 69 16.67 1.40 1.00
C LYS A 69 16.52 2.80 0.41
N PHE A 70 16.39 2.90 -0.91
CA PHE A 70 16.12 4.16 -1.57
C PHE A 70 14.70 4.67 -1.29
N LEU A 71 13.68 3.81 -1.26
CA LEU A 71 12.30 4.24 -1.00
C LEU A 71 12.06 4.59 0.48
N PHE A 72 12.47 3.72 1.39
CA PHE A 72 12.03 3.73 2.79
C PHE A 72 13.17 3.94 3.80
N GLY A 73 14.38 4.20 3.32
CA GLY A 73 15.55 4.38 4.16
C GLY A 73 16.24 3.09 4.59
N TYR A 74 17.40 3.25 5.24
CA TYR A 74 18.32 2.13 5.52
C TYR A 74 17.73 1.11 6.49
N LYS A 75 17.02 1.57 7.53
CA LYS A 75 16.46 0.72 8.59
C LYS A 75 15.48 -0.29 8.01
N LEU A 76 14.45 0.18 7.31
CA LEU A 76 13.43 -0.71 6.75
C LEU A 76 14.01 -1.61 5.66
N GLY A 77 14.90 -1.08 4.82
CA GLY A 77 15.60 -1.88 3.83
C GLY A 77 16.46 -3.01 4.40
N GLN A 78 17.01 -2.85 5.61
CA GLN A 78 17.69 -3.94 6.33
C GLN A 78 16.70 -4.92 6.97
N SER A 79 15.60 -4.44 7.55
CA SER A 79 14.58 -5.32 8.12
C SER A 79 13.97 -6.26 7.05
N ILE A 80 13.74 -5.74 5.83
CA ILE A 80 13.31 -6.56 4.68
C ILE A 80 14.36 -7.62 4.31
N LYS A 81 15.66 -7.30 4.42
CA LYS A 81 16.73 -8.26 4.18
C LYS A 81 16.68 -9.43 5.17
N GLU A 82 16.39 -9.13 6.43
CA GLU A 82 16.37 -10.10 7.53
C GLU A 82 15.14 -11.02 7.48
N ASN A 83 13.96 -10.45 7.20
CA ASN A 83 12.72 -11.21 7.08
C ASN A 83 11.83 -10.68 5.96
N LYS A 84 12.22 -11.01 4.72
CA LYS A 84 11.53 -10.55 3.51
C LYS A 84 10.03 -10.81 3.54
N MET A 85 9.62 -12.03 3.88
CA MET A 85 8.21 -12.41 3.83
C MET A 85 7.36 -11.56 4.78
N PHE A 86 7.81 -11.37 6.01
CA PHE A 86 7.10 -10.55 6.98
C PHE A 86 7.03 -9.07 6.55
N TRP A 87 8.14 -8.48 6.12
CA TRP A 87 8.18 -7.05 5.84
C TRP A 87 7.52 -6.66 4.51
N LEU A 88 7.54 -7.53 3.50
CA LEU A 88 6.79 -7.28 2.27
C LEU A 88 5.28 -7.40 2.49
N ASP A 89 4.82 -8.35 3.33
CA ASP A 89 3.42 -8.45 3.76
C ASP A 89 3.00 -7.21 4.58
N ALA A 90 3.84 -6.77 5.53
CA ALA A 90 3.59 -5.59 6.34
C ALA A 90 3.50 -4.31 5.50
N LEU A 91 4.39 -4.14 4.50
CA LEU A 91 4.33 -3.04 3.54
C LEU A 91 3.04 -3.08 2.72
N ALA A 92 2.69 -4.25 2.15
CA ALA A 92 1.48 -4.40 1.35
C ALA A 92 0.22 -4.11 2.17
N SER A 93 0.18 -4.57 3.42
CA SER A 93 -0.90 -4.27 4.37
C SER A 93 -0.97 -2.77 4.64
N ALA A 94 0.16 -2.13 4.97
CA ALA A 94 0.20 -0.71 5.26
C ALA A 94 -0.23 0.14 4.04
N PHE A 95 0.22 -0.19 2.83
CA PHE A 95 -0.25 0.48 1.61
C PHE A 95 -1.74 0.30 1.37
N SER A 96 -2.30 -0.87 1.68
CA SER A 96 -3.72 -1.14 1.48
C SER A 96 -4.61 -0.35 2.44
N VAL A 97 -4.24 -0.21 3.73
CA VAL A 97 -5.16 0.31 4.76
C VAL A 97 -4.72 1.60 5.46
N ALA A 98 -3.48 2.07 5.31
CA ALA A 98 -3.04 3.28 6.02
C ALA A 98 -3.75 4.52 5.48
N LYS A 99 -4.39 5.30 6.35
CA LYS A 99 -5.15 6.49 5.96
C LYS A 99 -4.27 7.52 5.26
N THR A 100 -3.16 7.87 5.90
CA THR A 100 -2.21 8.88 5.41
C THR A 100 -0.79 8.32 5.41
N ILE A 101 0.12 9.05 4.78
CA ILE A 101 1.55 8.75 4.79
C ILE A 101 2.14 8.75 6.22
N GLN A 102 1.59 9.55 7.13
CA GLN A 102 1.98 9.54 8.55
C GLN A 102 1.55 8.25 9.24
N SER A 103 0.29 7.83 9.04
CA SER A 103 -0.22 6.53 9.54
C SER A 103 0.62 5.35 9.02
N PHE A 104 1.04 5.41 7.75
CA PHE A 104 1.92 4.43 7.15
C PHE A 104 3.29 4.39 7.84
N ALA A 105 3.91 5.56 8.03
CA ALA A 105 5.20 5.67 8.70
C ALA A 105 5.17 5.17 10.15
N GLU A 106 4.10 5.50 10.89
CA GLU A 106 3.87 5.02 12.25
C GLU A 106 3.73 3.49 12.30
N LYS A 107 2.88 2.91 11.43
CA LYS A 107 2.68 1.45 11.33
C LYS A 107 3.99 0.71 11.05
N LEU A 108 4.89 1.30 10.27
CA LEU A 108 6.18 0.71 9.90
C LEU A 108 7.36 1.12 10.79
N GLY A 109 7.13 1.98 11.79
CA GLY A 109 8.17 2.48 12.68
C GLY A 109 9.29 3.24 11.95
N MET A 110 8.91 3.99 10.92
CA MET A 110 9.80 4.87 10.15
C MET A 110 10.23 6.08 11.00
N SER A 111 11.45 6.56 10.78
CA SER A 111 11.88 7.83 11.36
C SER A 111 11.27 9.01 10.61
N THR A 112 11.28 10.21 11.22
CA THR A 112 10.84 11.44 10.55
C THR A 112 11.69 11.74 9.31
N GLU A 113 12.98 11.42 9.33
CA GLU A 113 13.87 11.57 8.18
C GLU A 113 13.47 10.62 7.04
N ASP A 114 13.24 9.34 7.36
CA ASP A 114 12.80 8.36 6.37
C ASP A 114 11.42 8.71 5.79
N LEU A 115 10.50 9.24 6.61
CA LEU A 115 9.19 9.71 6.17
C LEU A 115 9.31 10.89 5.20
N ASN A 116 10.08 11.92 5.56
CA ASN A 116 10.27 13.08 4.70
C ASN A 116 10.91 12.69 3.36
N HIS A 117 11.88 11.77 3.40
CA HIS A 117 12.50 11.22 2.20
C HIS A 117 11.49 10.43 1.35
N PHE A 118 10.72 9.53 1.96
CA PHE A 118 9.70 8.76 1.26
C PHE A 118 8.65 9.66 0.62
N GLN A 119 8.20 10.69 1.35
CA GLN A 119 7.27 11.69 0.82
C GLN A 119 7.84 12.41 -0.41
N HIS A 120 9.12 12.81 -0.36
CA HIS A 120 9.79 13.42 -1.50
C HIS A 120 9.85 12.47 -2.70
N VAL A 121 10.16 11.19 -2.49
CA VAL A 121 10.16 10.16 -3.53
C VAL A 121 8.78 9.98 -4.14
N MET A 122 7.71 9.92 -3.34
CA MET A 122 6.34 9.82 -3.83
C MET A 122 5.96 11.00 -4.73
N VAL A 123 6.40 12.22 -4.37
CA VAL A 123 6.21 13.43 -5.20
C VAL A 123 6.98 13.34 -6.50
N MET A 124 8.25 12.93 -6.48
CA MET A 124 9.07 12.76 -7.69
C MET A 124 8.44 11.77 -8.68
N ILE A 125 7.95 10.63 -8.16
CA ILE A 125 7.32 9.59 -9.00
C ILE A 125 6.03 10.11 -9.63
N HIS A 126 5.14 10.72 -8.84
CA HIS A 126 3.85 11.22 -9.32
C HIS A 126 4.00 12.40 -10.29
N SER A 127 4.94 13.31 -10.04
CA SER A 127 5.20 14.46 -10.91
C SER A 127 6.03 14.16 -12.15
N GLY A 128 6.60 12.95 -12.27
CA GLY A 128 7.38 12.51 -13.42
C GLY A 128 8.81 13.02 -13.48
N HIS A 129 9.36 13.59 -12.39
CA HIS A 129 10.76 14.03 -12.28
C HIS A 129 11.71 12.84 -12.04
N LEU A 130 11.77 11.94 -13.03
CA LEU A 130 12.52 10.68 -12.93
C LEU A 130 14.04 10.88 -12.98
N GLU A 131 14.51 12.03 -13.44
CA GLU A 131 15.92 12.41 -13.49
C GLU A 131 16.58 12.51 -12.11
N GLU A 132 15.80 12.76 -11.05
CA GLU A 132 16.27 12.79 -9.67
C GLU A 132 16.29 11.39 -9.02
N ILE A 133 15.70 10.40 -9.68
CA ILE A 133 15.67 9.01 -9.22
C ILE A 133 16.94 8.29 -9.68
N PRO A 134 17.64 7.57 -8.79
CA PRO A 134 18.83 6.82 -9.16
C PRO A 134 18.57 5.88 -10.35
N PHE A 135 19.48 5.83 -11.31
CA PHE A 135 19.32 5.07 -12.55
C PHE A 135 18.86 3.62 -12.35
N TYR A 136 19.39 2.94 -11.32
CA TYR A 136 19.01 1.55 -11.02
C TYR A 136 17.55 1.39 -10.56
N ALA A 137 16.91 2.45 -10.07
CA ALA A 137 15.54 2.45 -9.58
C ALA A 137 14.52 2.98 -10.60
N GLN A 138 14.96 3.58 -11.71
CA GLN A 138 14.06 4.18 -12.70
C GLN A 138 13.12 3.14 -13.35
N ASP A 139 13.62 1.95 -13.70
CA ASP A 139 12.78 0.88 -14.28
C ASP A 139 11.69 0.41 -13.30
N ALA A 140 12.06 0.17 -12.04
CA ALA A 140 11.12 -0.20 -10.98
C ALA A 140 10.02 0.86 -10.79
N VAL A 141 10.42 2.13 -10.83
CA VAL A 141 9.50 3.26 -10.69
C VAL A 141 8.55 3.33 -11.88
N THR A 142 9.08 3.32 -13.10
CA THR A 142 8.29 3.54 -14.32
C THR A 142 7.38 2.37 -14.66
N GLN A 143 7.82 1.13 -14.43
CA GLN A 143 7.09 -0.06 -14.86
C GLN A 143 6.19 -0.64 -13.76
N GLY A 144 6.56 -0.46 -12.49
CA GLY A 144 5.87 -1.07 -11.36
C GLY A 144 5.20 -0.04 -10.45
N LEU A 145 6.01 0.82 -9.83
CA LEU A 145 5.55 1.66 -8.71
C LEU A 145 4.68 2.83 -9.13
N ALA A 146 4.83 3.38 -10.34
CA ALA A 146 4.09 4.57 -10.77
C ALA A 146 2.57 4.40 -10.66
N SER A 147 2.04 3.24 -11.08
CA SER A 147 0.60 2.95 -10.96
C SER A 147 0.16 2.85 -9.50
N LEU A 148 0.96 2.23 -8.64
CA LEU A 148 0.66 2.18 -7.20
C LEU A 148 0.67 3.58 -6.58
N VAL A 149 1.66 4.41 -6.93
CA VAL A 149 1.76 5.79 -6.46
C VAL A 149 0.53 6.58 -6.88
N GLU A 150 0.10 6.49 -8.13
CA GLU A 150 -1.10 7.17 -8.62
C GLU A 150 -2.35 6.80 -7.79
N ASN A 151 -2.60 5.50 -7.60
CA ASN A 151 -3.72 5.02 -6.78
C ASN A 151 -3.65 5.54 -5.33
N LEU A 152 -2.44 5.67 -4.77
CA LEU A 152 -2.25 6.21 -3.42
C LEU A 152 -2.66 7.70 -3.38
N TYR A 153 -2.26 8.50 -4.36
CA TYR A 153 -2.70 9.90 -4.47
C TYR A 153 -4.22 10.02 -4.62
N GLU A 154 -4.83 9.26 -5.52
CA GLU A 154 -6.29 9.27 -5.72
C GLU A 154 -7.07 8.85 -4.46
N SER A 155 -6.48 8.02 -3.60
CA SER A 155 -7.08 7.60 -2.34
C SER A 155 -6.91 8.60 -1.18
N GLY A 156 -6.22 9.73 -1.40
CA GLY A 156 -5.92 10.72 -0.35
C GLY A 156 -4.79 10.30 0.59
N PHE A 157 -3.98 9.30 0.23
CA PHE A 157 -2.86 8.83 1.07
C PHE A 157 -1.84 9.93 1.39
N MET A 158 -1.67 10.88 0.48
CA MET A 158 -0.72 11.98 0.60
C MET A 158 -1.32 13.21 1.31
N ASP A 159 -2.59 13.15 1.72
CA ASP A 159 -3.26 14.23 2.44
C ASP A 159 -2.76 14.27 3.90
N GLN A 160 -2.64 15.49 4.44
CA GLN A 160 -2.14 15.75 5.81
C GLN A 160 -3.27 15.72 6.86
#